data_AF-A0A841T9K2-F1
#
_entry.id   AF-A0A841T9K2-F1
#
_cell.length_a   1.000
_cell.length_b   1.000
_cell.length_c   1.000
_cell.angle_alpha   90.00
_cell.angle_beta   90.00
_cell.angle_gamma   90.00
#
_symmetry.space_group_name_H-M   'P 1'
#
loop_
_entity.id
_entity.type
_entity.pdbx_description
1 polymer ?
#
loop_
_entity_poly.entity_id
_entity_poly.type
_entity_poly.pdbx_seq_one_letter_code
_entity_poly.pdbx_strand_id
1 'polypeptide(L)'
;MRRSLMIAVAASMLATAIPLSAGAAVKEGAAQIVSSVSFRTAPSTSSAVMRYLKSGETVAVLEKTNSYWYKVRDASGQTGYVSSSLSYLKLVSAPTETADTSANAVIVAGVNFRKSPSASGERIRYLQKNEKVTVTSKVNGYWYAATDANGVSGYVSTSSSYIKLTGTIPDGGSSAGSGSSNSGSTGSGSTGSGSAGSGSPADVAAQVEAVIAAGMKYLGTPYEYGSDRSTTATFDCSDFVRQAFKDALGIALPSDSAAQGAYVREKSTVTTDWKQLKRGDLMFFMDYKGTSASLYENKSPFGTKISHVGIYLGDGQILQTYSKTSGGVRIDSLEGRHWEYRFLFGGSAL
;
A
#
# COMPACT_ATOMS: atom_id res chain seq x y z
N MET A 1 -48.67 -57.53 -42.43
CA MET A 1 -48.69 -57.37 -40.96
C MET A 1 -47.40 -57.95 -40.40
N ARG A 2 -46.76 -57.19 -39.51
CA ARG A 2 -45.40 -57.35 -38.97
C ARG A 2 -45.25 -58.60 -38.09
N ARG A 3 -44.05 -59.19 -38.07
CA ARG A 3 -43.33 -59.66 -36.86
C ARG A 3 -41.97 -60.27 -37.26
N SER A 4 -40.94 -59.44 -37.30
CA SER A 4 -39.55 -59.88 -37.26
C SER A 4 -39.09 -59.93 -35.81
N LEU A 5 -38.57 -61.10 -35.44
CA LEU A 5 -37.93 -61.44 -34.18
C LEU A 5 -36.58 -60.70 -34.11
N MET A 6 -36.39 -59.79 -33.16
CA MET A 6 -35.07 -59.23 -32.85
C MET A 6 -34.58 -59.77 -31.51
N ILE A 7 -33.40 -60.38 -31.60
CA ILE A 7 -32.59 -60.94 -30.52
C ILE A 7 -32.13 -59.79 -29.61
N ALA A 8 -32.40 -59.92 -28.31
CA ALA A 8 -31.95 -59.00 -27.28
C ALA A 8 -30.44 -59.17 -27.07
N VAL A 9 -29.66 -58.15 -27.41
CA VAL A 9 -28.27 -57.99 -26.94
C VAL A 9 -28.33 -57.20 -25.64
N ALA A 10 -27.97 -57.86 -24.54
CA ALA A 10 -27.83 -57.23 -23.23
C ALA A 10 -26.60 -56.32 -23.23
N ALA A 11 -26.81 -55.02 -23.39
CA ALA A 11 -25.80 -54.00 -23.09
C ALA A 11 -25.82 -53.73 -21.57
N SER A 12 -24.91 -54.39 -20.85
CA SER A 12 -24.55 -54.04 -19.48
C SER A 12 -23.91 -52.66 -19.47
N MET A 13 -24.70 -51.61 -19.24
CA MET A 13 -24.17 -50.29 -18.88
C MET A 13 -23.88 -50.30 -17.38
N LEU A 14 -22.61 -50.52 -17.02
CA LEU A 14 -22.10 -50.03 -15.75
C LEU A 14 -22.26 -48.51 -15.75
N ALA A 15 -23.32 -48.03 -15.09
CA ALA A 15 -23.36 -46.67 -14.59
C ALA A 15 -22.30 -46.59 -13.49
N THR A 16 -21.06 -46.25 -13.86
CA THR A 16 -20.09 -45.76 -12.91
C THR A 16 -20.66 -44.43 -12.39
N ALA A 17 -21.25 -44.50 -11.20
CA ALA A 17 -21.53 -43.32 -10.40
C ALA A 17 -20.20 -42.58 -10.26
N ILE A 18 -20.04 -41.52 -11.03
CA ILE A 18 -18.99 -40.54 -10.81
C ILE A 18 -19.26 -40.07 -9.38
N PRO A 19 -18.36 -40.31 -8.41
CA PRO A 19 -18.54 -39.74 -7.10
C PRO A 19 -18.61 -38.23 -7.34
N LEU A 20 -19.77 -37.64 -7.04
CA LEU A 20 -19.91 -36.20 -6.92
C LEU A 20 -18.84 -35.83 -5.91
N SER A 21 -17.73 -35.27 -6.40
CA SER A 21 -16.69 -34.71 -5.55
C SER A 21 -17.43 -33.79 -4.59
N ALA A 22 -17.47 -34.18 -3.31
CA ALA A 22 -17.89 -33.30 -2.25
C ALA A 22 -16.85 -32.18 -2.24
N GLY A 23 -17.10 -31.15 -3.05
CA GLY A 23 -16.33 -29.92 -3.02
C GLY A 23 -16.33 -29.47 -1.57
N ALA A 24 -15.13 -29.37 -0.99
CA ALA A 24 -14.96 -28.93 0.38
C ALA A 24 -15.78 -27.65 0.55
N ALA A 25 -16.84 -27.72 1.35
CA ALA A 25 -17.68 -26.57 1.62
C ALA A 25 -16.82 -25.55 2.38
N VAL A 26 -16.47 -24.46 1.70
CA VAL A 26 -15.80 -23.32 2.32
C VAL A 26 -16.68 -22.85 3.46
N LYS A 27 -16.17 -22.91 4.69
CA LYS A 27 -16.92 -22.39 5.85
C LYS A 27 -16.77 -20.88 5.85
N GLU A 28 -17.67 -20.22 5.14
CA GLU A 28 -17.75 -18.77 5.04
C GLU A 28 -17.84 -18.15 6.44
N GLY A 29 -17.03 -17.11 6.68
CA GLY A 29 -17.19 -16.26 7.85
C GLY A 29 -18.43 -15.38 7.69
N ALA A 30 -18.86 -14.73 8.76
CA ALA A 30 -19.94 -13.74 8.70
C ALA A 30 -19.48 -12.41 9.29
N ALA A 31 -19.87 -11.31 8.67
CA ALA A 31 -19.68 -9.97 9.18
C ALA A 31 -20.99 -9.18 9.16
N GLN A 32 -21.25 -8.44 10.23
CA GLN A 32 -22.32 -7.46 10.29
C GLN A 32 -21.76 -6.08 9.99
N ILE A 33 -22.39 -5.35 9.08
CA ILE A 33 -22.07 -3.97 8.77
C ILE A 33 -22.57 -3.09 9.93
N VAL A 34 -21.67 -2.36 10.57
CA VAL A 34 -21.99 -1.48 11.71
C VAL A 34 -22.05 -0.01 11.30
N SER A 35 -21.47 0.34 10.15
CA SER A 35 -21.54 1.65 9.53
C SER A 35 -21.49 1.52 8.00
N SER A 36 -22.12 2.46 7.28
CA SER A 36 -22.21 2.40 5.81
C SER A 36 -20.84 2.22 5.17
N VAL A 37 -20.70 1.23 4.27
CA VAL A 37 -19.42 0.89 3.62
C VAL A 37 -19.60 0.66 2.13
N SER A 38 -18.64 1.10 1.34
CA SER A 38 -18.63 0.86 -0.10
C SER A 38 -18.41 -0.63 -0.40
N PHE A 39 -19.32 -1.23 -1.15
CA PHE A 39 -19.16 -2.55 -1.74
C PHE A 39 -18.67 -2.40 -3.18
N ARG A 40 -17.47 -2.91 -3.45
CA ARG A 40 -16.73 -2.55 -4.66
C ARG A 40 -16.37 -3.75 -5.51
N THR A 41 -16.12 -3.49 -6.79
CA THR A 41 -15.74 -4.53 -7.75
C THR A 41 -14.31 -5.05 -7.57
N ALA A 42 -13.41 -4.30 -6.90
CA ALA A 42 -12.03 -4.71 -6.59
C ALA A 42 -11.57 -4.18 -5.21
N PRO A 43 -10.53 -4.78 -4.57
CA PRO A 43 -10.03 -4.38 -3.25
C PRO A 43 -9.18 -3.10 -3.31
N SER A 44 -9.79 -2.02 -3.81
CA SER A 44 -9.16 -0.71 -4.01
C SER A 44 -10.18 0.39 -3.75
N THR A 45 -9.71 1.53 -3.23
CA THR A 45 -10.55 2.73 -3.07
C THR A 45 -10.87 3.40 -4.40
N SER A 46 -10.14 3.08 -5.47
CA SER A 46 -10.36 3.56 -6.84
C SER A 46 -11.26 2.67 -7.69
N SER A 47 -11.66 1.50 -7.19
CA SER A 47 -12.55 0.59 -7.93
C SER A 47 -14.01 1.03 -7.86
N ALA A 48 -14.79 0.62 -8.87
CA ALA A 48 -16.20 0.97 -8.97
C ALA A 48 -16.97 0.53 -7.72
N VAL A 49 -17.75 1.44 -7.15
CA VAL A 49 -18.69 1.14 -6.07
C VAL A 49 -19.93 0.54 -6.71
N MET A 50 -20.18 -0.75 -6.46
CA MET A 50 -21.40 -1.41 -6.92
C MET A 50 -22.60 -0.85 -6.17
N ARG A 51 -22.48 -0.77 -4.85
CA ARG A 51 -23.46 -0.14 -3.95
C ARG A 51 -22.84 0.11 -2.58
N TYR A 52 -23.60 0.75 -1.71
CA TYR A 52 -23.26 0.82 -0.29
C TYR A 52 -24.01 -0.26 0.48
N LEU A 53 -23.31 -0.93 1.39
CA LEU A 53 -23.93 -1.78 2.41
C LEU A 53 -24.30 -0.90 3.59
N LYS A 54 -25.54 -0.97 4.04
CA LYS A 54 -26.06 -0.17 5.16
C LYS A 54 -25.75 -0.83 6.49
N SER A 55 -25.72 -0.01 7.55
CA SER A 55 -25.66 -0.51 8.93
C SER A 55 -26.79 -1.51 9.19
N GLY A 56 -26.45 -2.62 9.83
CA GLY A 56 -27.33 -3.76 10.08
C GLY A 56 -27.28 -4.86 9.00
N GLU A 57 -26.79 -4.59 7.78
CA GLU A 57 -26.65 -5.62 6.74
C GLU A 57 -25.62 -6.68 7.16
N THR A 58 -25.86 -7.93 6.78
CA THR A 58 -24.92 -9.03 7.00
C THR A 58 -24.34 -9.50 5.68
N VAL A 59 -23.03 -9.77 5.67
CA VAL A 59 -22.32 -10.32 4.52
C VAL A 59 -21.54 -11.57 4.91
N ALA A 60 -21.44 -12.51 3.98
CA ALA A 60 -20.54 -13.65 4.10
C ALA A 60 -19.12 -13.19 3.78
N VAL A 61 -18.19 -13.38 4.70
CA VAL A 61 -16.77 -13.09 4.49
C VAL A 61 -16.13 -14.32 3.86
N LEU A 62 -15.73 -14.18 2.61
CA LEU A 62 -15.13 -15.27 1.84
C LEU A 62 -13.64 -15.39 2.16
N GLU A 63 -12.92 -14.27 2.08
CA GLU A 63 -11.47 -14.21 2.33
C GLU A 63 -11.07 -12.83 2.87
N LYS A 64 -9.94 -12.78 3.60
CA LYS A 64 -9.25 -11.52 3.88
C LYS A 64 -8.28 -11.22 2.74
N THR A 65 -8.75 -10.51 1.72
CA THR A 65 -7.98 -10.19 0.52
C THR A 65 -6.67 -9.46 0.84
N ASN A 66 -6.69 -8.54 1.80
CA ASN A 66 -5.47 -7.95 2.38
C ASN A 66 -5.78 -7.27 3.73
N SER A 67 -4.83 -6.51 4.27
CA SER A 67 -5.00 -5.80 5.55
C SER A 67 -6.16 -4.79 5.56
N TYR A 68 -6.60 -4.31 4.40
CA TYR A 68 -7.60 -3.24 4.22
C TYR A 68 -8.91 -3.70 3.58
N TRP A 69 -8.97 -4.93 3.05
CA TRP A 69 -10.11 -5.42 2.30
C TRP A 69 -10.48 -6.86 2.66
N TYR A 70 -11.77 -7.10 2.85
CA TYR A 70 -12.36 -8.42 2.78
C TYR A 70 -13.04 -8.59 1.42
N LYS A 71 -12.93 -9.79 0.85
CA LYS A 71 -13.86 -10.24 -0.19
C LYS A 71 -15.10 -10.78 0.52
N VAL A 72 -16.25 -10.27 0.14
CA VAL A 72 -17.50 -10.61 0.78
C VAL A 72 -18.57 -10.91 -0.26
N ARG A 73 -19.56 -11.70 0.15
CA ARG A 73 -20.78 -11.97 -0.61
C ARG A 73 -21.97 -11.39 0.15
N ASP A 74 -22.82 -10.65 -0.55
CA ASP A 74 -24.02 -10.09 0.05
C ASP A 74 -25.22 -11.07 0.00
N ALA A 75 -26.34 -10.66 0.58
CA ALA A 75 -27.57 -11.47 0.62
C ALA A 75 -28.17 -11.79 -0.76
N SER A 76 -27.81 -11.04 -1.80
CA SER A 76 -28.23 -11.33 -3.18
C SER A 76 -27.31 -12.33 -3.88
N GLY A 77 -26.22 -12.73 -3.23
CA GLY A 77 -25.21 -13.62 -3.80
C GLY A 77 -24.12 -12.87 -4.59
N GLN A 78 -24.18 -11.55 -4.67
CA GLN A 78 -23.17 -10.74 -5.36
C GLN A 78 -21.88 -10.74 -4.54
N THR A 79 -20.75 -11.00 -5.20
CA THR A 79 -19.41 -10.95 -4.59
C THR A 79 -18.70 -9.66 -4.94
N GLY A 80 -17.93 -9.13 -3.99
CA GLY A 80 -17.13 -7.92 -4.14
C GLY A 80 -16.27 -7.67 -2.91
N TYR A 81 -15.80 -6.44 -2.74
CA TYR A 81 -14.83 -6.09 -1.71
C TYR A 81 -15.33 -4.95 -0.82
N VAL A 82 -15.10 -5.09 0.48
CA VAL A 82 -15.42 -4.09 1.50
C VAL A 82 -14.20 -3.83 2.37
N SER A 83 -14.14 -2.66 2.99
CA SER A 83 -13.06 -2.34 3.92
C SER A 83 -13.03 -3.37 5.07
N SER A 84 -11.84 -3.85 5.42
CA SER A 84 -11.62 -4.71 6.59
C SER A 84 -11.64 -3.96 7.93
N SER A 85 -11.81 -2.63 7.90
CA SER A 85 -11.82 -1.81 9.09
C SER A 85 -13.03 -2.15 9.98
N LEU A 86 -12.76 -2.30 11.28
CA LEU A 86 -13.77 -2.57 12.30
C LEU A 86 -14.73 -1.39 12.53
N SER A 87 -14.42 -0.21 11.98
CA SER A 87 -15.35 0.92 11.95
C SER A 87 -16.55 0.68 11.03
N TYR A 88 -16.42 -0.23 10.05
CA TYR A 88 -17.45 -0.53 9.06
C TYR A 88 -18.11 -1.87 9.29
N LEU A 89 -17.40 -2.84 9.86
CA LEU A 89 -17.93 -4.18 10.09
C LEU A 89 -17.50 -4.78 11.42
N LYS A 90 -18.33 -5.69 11.92
CA LYS A 90 -18.05 -6.56 13.07
C LYS A 90 -18.02 -8.00 12.58
N LEU A 91 -16.91 -8.71 12.77
CA LEU A 91 -16.80 -10.13 12.46
C LEU A 91 -17.61 -10.95 13.48
N VAL A 92 -18.52 -11.78 12.96
CA VAL A 92 -19.37 -12.72 13.72
C VAL A 92 -18.71 -14.11 13.74
N SER A 93 -18.02 -14.48 12.66
CA SER A 93 -17.16 -15.68 12.57
C SER A 93 -16.07 -15.45 11.51
N ALA A 94 -14.83 -15.89 11.78
CA ALA A 94 -13.73 -15.77 10.82
C ALA A 94 -13.77 -16.93 9.81
N PRO A 95 -13.54 -16.66 8.49
CA PRO A 95 -13.43 -17.73 7.50
C PRO A 95 -12.19 -18.60 7.80
N THR A 96 -12.32 -19.91 7.61
CA THR A 96 -11.19 -20.85 7.63
C THR A 96 -11.03 -21.37 6.21
N GLU A 97 -9.95 -20.98 5.52
CA GLU A 97 -9.73 -21.34 4.11
C GLU A 97 -8.87 -22.60 3.91
N THR A 98 -9.27 -23.43 2.95
CA THR A 98 -8.42 -24.38 2.22
C THR A 98 -7.93 -23.73 0.92
N ALA A 99 -6.61 -23.70 0.73
CA ALA A 99 -5.90 -23.00 -0.34
C ALA A 99 -6.13 -23.56 -1.76
N ASP A 100 -6.15 -22.68 -2.76
CA ASP A 100 -5.87 -23.03 -4.17
C ASP A 100 -4.37 -23.32 -4.32
N THR A 101 -4.03 -24.59 -4.55
CA THR A 101 -2.69 -25.16 -4.35
C THR A 101 -1.73 -25.04 -5.55
N SER A 102 -2.01 -24.21 -6.55
CA SER A 102 -1.10 -24.07 -7.71
C SER A 102 -0.08 -22.96 -7.50
N ALA A 103 1.12 -23.31 -7.01
CA ALA A 103 2.21 -22.37 -6.81
C ALA A 103 2.66 -21.68 -8.12
N ASN A 104 2.66 -20.35 -8.14
CA ASN A 104 3.05 -19.52 -9.28
C ASN A 104 4.36 -18.73 -9.03
N ALA A 105 5.09 -19.03 -7.96
CA ALA A 105 6.40 -18.46 -7.68
C ALA A 105 7.32 -19.41 -6.89
N VAL A 106 8.63 -19.20 -7.03
CA VAL A 106 9.70 -19.93 -6.34
C VAL A 106 10.62 -18.95 -5.64
N ILE A 107 10.98 -19.25 -4.39
CA ILE A 107 11.93 -18.49 -3.59
C ILE A 107 13.34 -18.86 -4.04
N VAL A 108 14.13 -17.87 -4.48
CA VAL A 108 15.47 -18.11 -5.06
C VAL A 108 16.59 -17.88 -4.05
N ALA A 109 16.32 -17.11 -3.00
CA ALA A 109 17.14 -16.96 -1.80
C ALA A 109 16.22 -16.75 -0.60
N GLY A 110 16.66 -17.19 0.57
CA GLY A 110 15.82 -17.11 1.76
C GLY A 110 15.31 -15.69 2.04
N VAL A 111 14.06 -15.57 2.49
CA VAL A 111 13.39 -14.27 2.64
C VAL A 111 12.38 -14.28 3.78
N ASN A 112 12.22 -13.14 4.45
CA ASN A 112 11.24 -12.98 5.51
C ASN A 112 9.82 -12.95 4.92
N PHE A 113 8.95 -13.80 5.44
CA PHE A 113 7.51 -13.77 5.19
C PHE A 113 6.82 -13.09 6.36
N ARG A 114 6.02 -12.07 6.08
CA ARG A 114 5.59 -11.09 7.08
C ARG A 114 4.08 -10.92 7.14
N LYS A 115 3.57 -10.44 8.28
CA LYS A 115 2.15 -10.13 8.48
C LYS A 115 1.70 -8.83 7.82
N SER A 116 2.63 -7.95 7.43
CA SER A 116 2.35 -6.69 6.71
C SER A 116 3.37 -6.47 5.58
N PRO A 117 3.02 -5.69 4.54
CA PRO A 117 3.92 -5.37 3.41
C PRO A 117 4.93 -4.29 3.82
N SER A 118 5.75 -4.60 4.82
CA SER A 118 6.74 -3.71 5.42
C SER A 118 7.90 -4.52 5.98
N ALA A 119 9.12 -3.98 5.90
CA ALA A 119 10.33 -4.65 6.38
C ALA A 119 10.41 -4.65 7.92
N SER A 120 9.72 -3.72 8.58
CA SER A 120 9.51 -3.69 10.03
C SER A 120 8.27 -4.49 10.48
N GLY A 121 7.46 -5.00 9.53
CA GLY A 121 6.31 -5.85 9.83
C GLY A 121 6.70 -7.15 10.55
N GLU A 122 5.84 -7.62 11.47
CA GLU A 122 6.07 -8.87 12.21
C GLU A 122 6.36 -10.03 11.25
N ARG A 123 7.46 -10.75 11.49
CA ARG A 123 7.85 -11.90 10.69
C ARG A 123 7.03 -13.11 11.12
N ILE A 124 6.28 -13.66 10.18
CA ILE A 124 5.61 -14.96 10.33
C ILE A 124 6.69 -16.03 10.44
N ARG A 125 7.53 -16.13 9.40
CA ARG A 125 8.65 -17.07 9.33
C ARG A 125 9.62 -16.69 8.22
N TYR A 126 10.63 -17.53 8.03
CA TYR A 126 11.53 -17.47 6.88
C TYR A 126 11.07 -18.44 5.81
N LEU A 127 10.96 -17.97 4.57
CA LEU A 127 10.79 -18.80 3.38
C LEU A 127 12.16 -19.26 2.91
N GLN A 128 12.31 -20.54 2.61
CA GLN A 128 13.58 -21.15 2.24
C GLN A 128 13.84 -21.07 0.73
N LYS A 129 15.11 -21.12 0.34
CA LYS A 129 15.46 -21.27 -1.08
C LYS A 129 14.81 -22.53 -1.67
N ASN A 130 14.32 -22.42 -2.89
CA ASN A 130 13.53 -23.39 -3.65
C ASN A 130 12.12 -23.66 -3.11
N GLU A 131 11.69 -22.98 -2.04
CA GLU A 131 10.32 -23.08 -1.56
C GLU A 131 9.35 -22.48 -2.58
N LYS A 132 8.23 -23.15 -2.80
CA LYS A 132 7.18 -22.72 -3.72
C LYS A 132 6.10 -21.96 -2.95
N VAL A 133 5.65 -20.84 -3.50
CA VAL A 133 4.57 -20.02 -2.93
C VAL A 133 3.59 -19.62 -4.02
N THR A 134 2.36 -19.30 -3.63
CA THR A 134 1.35 -18.74 -4.51
C THR A 134 1.25 -17.25 -4.25
N VAL A 135 1.80 -16.43 -5.16
CA VAL A 135 1.61 -14.98 -5.19
C VAL A 135 0.18 -14.68 -5.63
N THR A 136 -0.58 -14.06 -4.74
CA THR A 136 -2.00 -13.75 -4.94
C THR A 136 -2.22 -12.34 -5.49
N SER A 137 -1.32 -11.39 -5.19
CA SER A 137 -1.34 -10.05 -5.79
C SER A 137 -0.01 -9.30 -5.61
N LYS A 138 0.21 -8.28 -6.44
CA LYS A 138 1.28 -7.29 -6.25
C LYS A 138 0.75 -6.11 -5.44
N VAL A 139 1.18 -5.98 -4.19
CA VAL A 139 0.72 -4.94 -3.27
C VAL A 139 1.29 -3.58 -3.64
N ASN A 140 2.57 -3.54 -3.97
CA ASN A 140 3.27 -2.37 -4.51
C ASN A 140 4.58 -2.80 -5.21
N GLY A 141 5.46 -1.84 -5.49
CA GLY A 141 6.77 -2.12 -6.11
C GLY A 141 7.69 -3.04 -5.31
N TYR A 142 7.44 -3.25 -4.02
CA TYR A 142 8.32 -3.93 -3.06
C TYR A 142 7.73 -5.18 -2.41
N TRP A 143 6.40 -5.34 -2.43
CA TRP A 143 5.72 -6.44 -1.73
C TRP A 143 4.72 -7.19 -2.62
N TYR A 144 4.82 -8.50 -2.61
CA TYR A 144 3.78 -9.42 -3.03
C TYR A 144 2.97 -9.86 -1.81
N ALA A 145 1.66 -10.00 -1.98
CA ALA A 145 0.86 -10.85 -1.11
C ALA A 145 1.02 -12.29 -1.63
N ALA A 146 1.29 -13.22 -0.73
CA ALA A 146 1.51 -14.61 -1.08
C ALA A 146 0.98 -15.56 -0.01
N THR A 147 0.71 -16.79 -0.42
CA THR A 147 0.32 -17.91 0.44
C THR A 147 1.35 -19.02 0.30
N ASP A 148 1.78 -19.60 1.42
CA ASP A 148 2.72 -20.73 1.42
C ASP A 148 2.03 -22.10 1.20
N ALA A 149 2.83 -23.16 1.11
CA ALA A 149 2.32 -24.52 0.91
C ALA A 149 1.43 -25.05 2.06
N ASN A 150 1.50 -24.42 3.24
CA ASN A 150 0.67 -24.76 4.40
C ASN A 150 -0.61 -23.90 4.47
N GLY A 151 -0.85 -23.05 3.46
CA GLY A 151 -2.00 -22.15 3.43
C GLY A 151 -1.83 -20.88 4.27
N VAL A 152 -0.62 -20.57 4.76
CA VAL A 152 -0.38 -19.36 5.54
C VAL A 152 -0.20 -18.17 4.61
N SER A 153 -1.05 -17.16 4.76
CA SER A 153 -0.96 -15.90 4.01
C SER A 153 -0.05 -14.88 4.67
N GLY A 154 0.64 -14.10 3.84
CA GLY A 154 1.55 -13.06 4.28
C GLY A 154 2.11 -12.26 3.12
N TYR A 155 3.17 -11.52 3.41
CA TYR A 155 3.83 -10.63 2.46
C TYR A 155 5.28 -11.00 2.29
N VAL A 156 5.74 -11.00 1.05
CA VAL A 156 7.11 -11.32 0.65
C VAL A 156 7.64 -10.25 -0.31
N SER A 157 8.95 -10.02 -0.31
CA SER A 157 9.56 -9.02 -1.20
C SER A 157 9.29 -9.33 -2.67
N THR A 158 9.09 -8.30 -3.49
CA THR A 158 9.02 -8.42 -4.97
C THR A 158 10.39 -8.57 -5.63
N SER A 159 11.47 -8.37 -4.88
CA SER A 159 12.83 -8.37 -5.42
C SER A 159 13.17 -9.72 -6.05
N SER A 160 13.70 -9.67 -7.27
CA SER A 160 14.18 -10.84 -8.00
C SER A 160 15.34 -11.56 -7.30
N SER A 161 15.98 -10.92 -6.32
CA SER A 161 16.97 -11.56 -5.44
C SER A 161 16.37 -12.60 -4.50
N TYR A 162 15.06 -12.52 -4.22
CA TYR A 162 14.38 -13.38 -3.24
C TYR A 162 13.30 -14.25 -3.85
N ILE A 163 12.57 -13.76 -4.86
CA ILE A 163 11.45 -14.49 -5.47
C ILE A 163 11.49 -14.41 -7.00
N LYS A 164 11.13 -15.52 -7.66
CA LYS A 164 10.96 -15.62 -9.11
C LYS A 164 9.55 -16.11 -9.40
N LEU A 165 8.80 -15.35 -10.18
CA LEU A 165 7.49 -15.78 -10.68
C LEU A 165 7.67 -16.90 -11.72
N THR A 166 6.84 -17.92 -11.64
CA THR A 166 6.78 -19.07 -12.56
C THR A 166 5.43 -19.20 -13.27
N GLY A 167 4.46 -18.34 -12.91
CA GLY A 167 3.15 -18.26 -13.55
C GLY A 167 2.62 -16.82 -13.53
N THR A 168 1.37 -16.65 -13.97
CA THR A 168 0.68 -15.36 -13.94
C THR A 168 0.20 -15.02 -12.53
N ILE A 169 0.21 -13.73 -12.19
CA ILE A 169 -0.43 -13.22 -10.98
C ILE A 169 -1.86 -12.82 -11.38
N PRO A 170 -2.90 -13.23 -10.63
CA PRO A 170 -4.26 -12.71 -10.82
C PRO A 170 -4.25 -11.18 -10.71
N ASP A 171 -4.67 -10.49 -11.77
CA ASP A 171 -4.31 -9.11 -12.05
C ASP A 171 -4.64 -8.06 -10.97
N GLY A 172 -3.65 -7.18 -10.77
CA GLY A 172 -3.77 -5.85 -10.18
C GLY A 172 -3.03 -4.80 -11.03
N GLY A 173 -3.18 -4.88 -12.36
CA GLY A 173 -3.15 -3.76 -13.31
C GLY A 173 -1.82 -3.04 -13.63
N SER A 174 -1.18 -3.45 -14.72
CA SER A 174 -0.45 -2.55 -15.63
C SER A 174 -1.18 -2.54 -16.98
N SER A 175 -1.82 -1.43 -17.37
CA SER A 175 -2.03 -1.06 -18.78
C SER A 175 -2.47 0.41 -18.90
N ALA A 176 -1.90 1.08 -19.90
CA ALA A 176 -2.05 2.50 -20.20
C ALA A 176 -3.34 2.84 -20.96
N GLY A 177 -3.86 4.05 -20.79
CA GLY A 177 -4.96 4.59 -21.61
C GLY A 177 -5.39 6.01 -21.22
N SER A 178 -5.09 6.96 -22.10
CA SER A 178 -5.32 8.42 -22.05
C SER A 178 -6.79 8.85 -22.18
N GLY A 179 -7.18 9.97 -21.55
CA GLY A 179 -8.44 10.68 -21.82
C GLY A 179 -8.79 11.85 -20.88
N SER A 180 -8.41 13.07 -21.29
CA SER A 180 -9.01 14.40 -20.99
C SER A 180 -10.57 14.39 -20.96
N SER A 181 -11.34 15.30 -20.37
CA SER A 181 -11.14 16.55 -19.61
C SER A 181 -12.49 17.11 -19.09
N ASN A 182 -12.41 17.94 -18.05
CA ASN A 182 -13.12 19.22 -17.83
C ASN A 182 -14.40 19.37 -16.95
N SER A 183 -14.25 20.33 -16.01
CA SER A 183 -15.16 21.39 -15.52
C SER A 183 -16.31 21.10 -14.54
N GLY A 184 -16.34 21.88 -13.43
CA GLY A 184 -17.56 22.12 -12.64
C GLY A 184 -17.32 22.63 -11.21
N SER A 185 -17.42 23.94 -11.03
CA SER A 185 -17.14 24.75 -9.83
C SER A 185 -18.22 24.72 -8.71
N THR A 186 -17.87 25.37 -7.58
CA THR A 186 -18.66 25.88 -6.43
C THR A 186 -18.83 24.93 -5.24
N GLY A 187 -18.60 25.29 -3.97
CA GLY A 187 -18.23 26.54 -3.30
C GLY A 187 -18.72 26.51 -1.84
N SER A 188 -18.02 27.22 -0.94
CA SER A 188 -18.35 27.47 0.49
C SER A 188 -18.00 26.35 1.48
N GLY A 189 -17.22 26.51 2.53
CA GLY A 189 -16.83 27.71 3.30
C GLY A 189 -17.18 27.47 4.76
N SER A 190 -16.19 27.18 5.62
CA SER A 190 -16.33 27.40 7.06
C SER A 190 -14.95 27.46 7.73
N THR A 191 -14.70 28.64 8.28
CA THR A 191 -13.56 29.06 9.09
C THR A 191 -13.63 28.48 10.51
N GLY A 192 -12.50 28.02 11.03
CA GLY A 192 -12.33 27.61 12.42
C GLY A 192 -10.87 27.67 12.84
N SER A 193 -10.46 28.82 13.35
CA SER A 193 -9.14 29.14 13.88
C SER A 193 -8.90 28.47 15.24
N GLY A 194 -7.68 27.97 15.45
CA GLY A 194 -7.00 27.95 16.76
C GLY A 194 -7.26 26.77 17.68
N SER A 195 -6.26 25.90 17.84
CA SER A 195 -5.53 25.75 19.12
C SER A 195 -4.65 24.50 19.07
N ALA A 196 -3.34 24.72 19.17
CA ALA A 196 -2.35 23.67 19.34
C ALA A 196 -2.58 22.97 20.70
N GLY A 197 -3.07 21.74 20.65
CA GLY A 197 -3.08 20.81 21.77
C GLY A 197 -2.56 19.47 21.25
N SER A 198 -1.58 18.89 21.93
CA SER A 198 -1.00 17.60 21.55
C SER A 198 -2.11 16.56 21.42
N GLY A 199 -2.40 16.16 20.18
CA GLY A 199 -3.37 15.11 19.89
C GLY A 199 -2.96 13.80 20.56
N SER A 200 -3.93 12.90 20.76
CA SER A 200 -3.62 11.54 21.18
C SER A 200 -2.62 10.91 20.19
N PRO A 201 -1.73 9.99 20.61
CA PRO A 201 -0.85 9.27 19.69
C PRO A 201 -1.58 8.66 18.48
N ALA A 202 -2.85 8.27 18.65
CA ALA A 202 -3.70 7.79 17.56
C ALA A 202 -4.06 8.89 16.54
N ASP A 203 -4.29 10.12 17.02
CA ASP A 203 -4.58 11.28 16.16
C ASP A 203 -3.35 11.69 15.36
N VAL A 204 -2.16 11.69 15.99
CA VAL A 204 -0.90 11.97 15.31
C VAL A 204 -0.60 10.93 14.23
N ALA A 205 -0.81 9.65 14.52
CA ALA A 205 -0.65 8.60 13.51
C ALA A 205 -1.62 8.76 12.32
N ALA A 206 -2.88 9.15 12.58
CA ALA A 206 -3.84 9.44 11.52
C ALA A 206 -3.44 10.66 10.68
N GLN A 207 -2.91 11.71 11.32
CA GLN A 207 -2.39 12.90 10.64
C GLN A 207 -1.18 12.56 9.76
N VAL A 208 -0.25 11.73 10.25
CA VAL A 208 0.89 11.22 9.48
C VAL A 208 0.42 10.51 8.21
N GLU A 209 -0.52 9.56 8.33
CA GLU A 209 -1.02 8.84 7.16
C GLU A 209 -1.82 9.75 6.22
N ALA A 210 -2.54 10.75 6.74
CA ALA A 210 -3.21 11.75 5.90
C ALA A 210 -2.21 12.56 5.06
N VAL A 211 -1.10 13.01 5.65
CA VAL A 211 -0.03 13.73 4.96
C VAL A 211 0.62 12.85 3.89
N ILE A 212 0.96 11.60 4.23
CA ILE A 212 1.56 10.68 3.25
C ILE A 212 0.58 10.39 2.13
N ALA A 213 -0.69 10.13 2.44
CA ALA A 213 -1.72 9.91 1.43
C ALA A 213 -1.90 11.13 0.52
N ALA A 214 -1.85 12.35 1.06
CA ALA A 214 -1.89 13.58 0.27
C ALA A 214 -0.65 13.69 -0.65
N GLY A 215 0.55 13.44 -0.13
CA GLY A 215 1.78 13.45 -0.93
C GLY A 215 1.76 12.41 -2.06
N MET A 216 1.23 11.21 -1.79
CA MET A 216 1.16 10.13 -2.79
C MET A 216 0.24 10.44 -3.97
N LYS A 217 -0.72 11.37 -3.82
CA LYS A 217 -1.55 11.86 -4.95
C LYS A 217 -0.72 12.53 -6.05
N TYR A 218 0.47 13.02 -5.68
CA TYR A 218 1.35 13.76 -6.58
C TYR A 218 2.44 12.90 -7.23
N LEU A 219 2.43 11.58 -7.07
CA LEU A 219 3.41 10.70 -7.73
C LEU A 219 3.49 10.98 -9.24
N GLY A 220 4.71 11.21 -9.74
CA GLY A 220 4.98 11.56 -11.12
C GLY A 220 4.88 13.06 -11.44
N THR A 221 4.37 13.91 -10.54
CA THR A 221 4.33 15.36 -10.78
C THR A 221 5.74 15.89 -11.04
N PRO A 222 6.00 16.57 -12.17
CA PRO A 222 7.35 16.95 -12.58
C PRO A 222 8.08 17.85 -11.58
N TYR A 223 9.40 17.69 -11.53
CA TYR A 223 10.26 18.55 -10.72
C TYR A 223 10.52 19.89 -11.41
N GLU A 224 10.39 20.99 -10.67
CA GLU A 224 10.82 22.32 -11.07
C GLU A 224 11.48 23.04 -9.89
N TYR A 225 12.73 23.45 -10.04
CA TYR A 225 13.43 24.19 -8.98
C TYR A 225 12.78 25.55 -8.77
N GLY A 226 12.37 25.85 -7.53
CA GLY A 226 11.68 27.10 -7.22
C GLY A 226 10.27 27.16 -7.79
N SER A 227 9.56 26.03 -7.85
CA SER A 227 8.20 25.91 -8.37
C SER A 227 7.23 26.96 -7.81
N ASP A 228 6.23 27.32 -8.61
CA ASP A 228 5.15 28.21 -8.17
C ASP A 228 4.24 27.49 -7.16
N ARG A 229 4.39 27.88 -5.88
CA ARG A 229 3.65 27.36 -4.72
C ARG A 229 2.14 27.64 -4.74
N SER A 230 1.63 28.33 -5.75
CA SER A 230 0.20 28.53 -6.00
C SER A 230 -0.42 27.45 -6.90
N THR A 231 0.40 26.61 -7.52
CA THR A 231 -0.04 25.55 -8.43
C THR A 231 0.53 24.19 -8.01
N THR A 232 -0.04 23.11 -8.56
CA THR A 232 0.46 21.74 -8.36
C THR A 232 0.93 21.11 -9.67
N ALA A 233 1.22 21.93 -10.69
CA ALA A 233 1.65 21.47 -12.01
C ALA A 233 3.09 20.93 -11.98
N THR A 234 3.93 21.53 -11.14
CA THR A 234 5.32 21.14 -10.88
C THR A 234 5.63 21.35 -9.39
N PHE A 235 6.70 20.71 -8.91
CA PHE A 235 7.16 20.91 -7.53
C PHE A 235 8.69 20.96 -7.44
N ASP A 236 9.22 21.82 -6.57
CA ASP A 236 10.50 21.56 -5.89
C ASP A 236 10.29 20.68 -4.65
N CYS A 237 11.39 20.25 -4.03
CA CYS A 237 11.35 19.36 -2.87
C CYS A 237 10.53 19.93 -1.69
N SER A 238 10.76 21.20 -1.34
CA SER A 238 10.11 21.86 -0.22
C SER A 238 8.65 22.20 -0.50
N ASP A 239 8.33 22.58 -1.72
CA ASP A 239 6.97 22.87 -2.15
C ASP A 239 6.11 21.61 -2.16
N PHE A 240 6.65 20.48 -2.66
CA PHE A 240 5.98 19.19 -2.58
C PHE A 240 5.62 18.82 -1.14
N VAL A 241 6.59 18.87 -0.22
CA VAL A 241 6.35 18.56 1.19
C VAL A 241 5.33 19.51 1.80
N ARG A 242 5.48 20.82 1.55
CA ARG A 242 4.56 21.84 2.03
C ARG A 242 3.13 21.61 1.53
N GLN A 243 2.97 21.26 0.25
CA GLN A 243 1.67 21.00 -0.35
C GLN A 243 1.01 19.75 0.23
N ALA A 244 1.77 18.68 0.49
CA ALA A 244 1.26 17.47 1.16
C ALA A 244 0.69 17.77 2.55
N PHE A 245 1.38 18.60 3.35
CA PHE A 245 0.88 19.04 4.67
C PHE A 245 -0.33 19.97 4.57
N LYS A 246 -0.31 20.89 3.60
CA LYS A 246 -1.41 21.83 3.36
C LYS A 246 -2.70 21.10 2.96
N ASP A 247 -2.61 20.13 2.05
CA ASP A 247 -3.77 19.38 1.58
C ASP A 247 -4.34 18.42 2.62
N ALA A 248 -3.48 17.82 3.44
CA ALA A 248 -3.91 16.88 4.45
C ALA A 248 -4.50 17.58 5.68
N LEU A 249 -3.84 18.64 6.16
CA LEU A 249 -4.07 19.18 7.50
C LEU A 249 -4.30 20.69 7.51
N GLY A 250 -4.23 21.37 6.36
CA GLY A 250 -4.24 22.84 6.30
C GLY A 250 -2.98 23.49 6.87
N ILE A 251 -1.94 22.71 7.20
CA ILE A 251 -0.71 23.21 7.78
C ILE A 251 0.20 23.73 6.66
N ALA A 252 0.43 25.04 6.64
CA ALA A 252 1.38 25.67 5.73
C ALA A 252 2.78 25.67 6.34
N LEU A 253 3.61 24.69 5.96
CA LEU A 253 5.03 24.69 6.30
C LEU A 253 5.76 25.88 5.64
N PRO A 254 6.94 26.27 6.18
CA PRO A 254 7.79 27.27 5.55
C PRO A 254 8.12 26.96 4.09
N SER A 255 8.46 27.99 3.32
CA SER A 255 8.54 27.93 1.85
C SER A 255 9.73 27.14 1.29
N ASP A 256 10.83 27.01 2.05
CA ASP A 256 12.06 26.37 1.59
C ASP A 256 12.55 25.31 2.59
N SER A 257 13.41 24.40 2.11
CA SER A 257 13.88 23.24 2.88
C SER A 257 14.71 23.62 4.11
N ALA A 258 15.43 24.76 4.09
CA ALA A 258 16.21 25.21 5.23
C ALA A 258 15.29 25.72 6.35
N ALA A 259 14.28 26.53 6.01
CA ALA A 259 13.28 27.01 6.94
C ALA A 259 12.40 25.87 7.48
N GLN A 260 12.06 24.86 6.66
CA GLN A 260 11.39 23.64 7.12
C GLN A 260 12.25 22.86 8.12
N GLY A 261 13.57 22.78 7.89
CA GLY A 261 14.51 22.16 8.82
C GLY A 261 14.58 22.90 10.16
N ALA A 262 14.59 24.24 10.14
CA ALA A 262 14.51 25.05 11.35
C ALA A 262 13.19 24.81 12.12
N TYR A 263 12.06 24.80 11.41
CA TYR A 263 10.75 24.52 11.98
C TYR A 263 10.70 23.17 12.69
N VAL A 264 11.20 22.10 12.06
CA VAL A 264 11.24 20.76 12.67
C VAL A 264 12.13 20.73 13.91
N ARG A 265 13.30 21.39 13.88
CA ARG A 265 14.21 21.45 15.03
C ARG A 265 13.65 22.20 16.22
N GLU A 266 12.82 23.22 15.98
CA GLU A 266 12.12 23.95 17.04
C GLU A 266 10.98 23.13 17.63
N LYS A 267 10.28 22.36 16.79
CA LYS A 267 9.05 21.67 17.16
C LYS A 267 9.26 20.29 17.77
N SER A 268 10.31 19.57 17.38
CA SER A 268 10.57 18.20 17.84
C SER A 268 12.04 17.94 18.12
N THR A 269 12.30 16.86 18.87
CA THR A 269 13.63 16.25 18.88
C THR A 269 13.96 15.73 17.47
N VAL A 270 15.21 15.92 17.05
CA VAL A 270 15.72 15.45 15.76
C VAL A 270 16.79 14.39 15.97
N THR A 271 16.97 13.52 14.98
CA THR A 271 18.02 12.49 14.96
C THR A 271 18.88 12.61 13.71
N THR A 272 20.16 12.26 13.84
CA THR A 272 21.11 12.13 12.72
C THR A 272 21.26 10.68 12.26
N ASP A 273 20.56 9.74 12.89
CA ASP A 273 20.45 8.34 12.44
C ASP A 273 19.06 8.12 11.83
N TRP A 274 19.02 7.94 10.51
CA TRP A 274 17.76 7.77 9.78
C TRP A 274 17.00 6.51 10.22
N LYS A 275 17.69 5.50 10.76
CA LYS A 275 17.07 4.24 11.23
C LYS A 275 16.22 4.45 12.47
N GLN A 276 16.38 5.60 13.15
CA GLN A 276 15.57 6.00 14.31
C GLN A 276 14.38 6.89 13.92
N LEU A 277 14.27 7.28 12.65
CA LEU A 277 13.14 8.08 12.19
C LEU A 277 11.86 7.27 12.22
N LYS A 278 10.77 7.97 12.48
CA LYS A 278 9.42 7.44 12.39
C LYS A 278 8.84 7.80 11.03
N ARG A 279 8.02 6.90 10.50
CA ARG A 279 7.21 7.19 9.33
C ARG A 279 6.45 8.52 9.54
N GLY A 280 6.50 9.40 8.55
CA GLY A 280 5.97 10.77 8.62
C GLY A 280 7.01 11.84 8.95
N ASP A 281 8.16 11.48 9.53
CA ASP A 281 9.23 12.44 9.81
C ASP A 281 9.77 13.06 8.50
N LEU A 282 10.16 14.33 8.57
CA LEU A 282 10.86 14.98 7.47
C LEU A 282 12.34 14.67 7.54
N MET A 283 12.93 14.40 6.38
CA MET A 283 14.35 14.11 6.22
C MET A 283 15.04 15.26 5.49
N PHE A 284 16.15 15.74 6.03
CA PHE A 284 16.92 16.85 5.46
C PHE A 284 18.28 16.37 4.99
N PHE A 285 18.71 16.86 3.83
CA PHE A 285 19.91 16.39 3.15
C PHE A 285 20.79 17.54 2.68
N MET A 286 22.09 17.27 2.60
CA MET A 286 23.05 18.16 1.95
C MET A 286 23.11 17.93 0.43
N ASP A 287 23.90 18.77 -0.24
CA ASP A 287 24.12 18.70 -1.68
C ASP A 287 24.63 17.34 -2.16
N TYR A 288 24.21 16.99 -3.38
CA TYR A 288 24.70 15.81 -4.08
C TYR A 288 26.13 16.06 -4.57
N LYS A 289 27.06 15.22 -4.14
CA LYS A 289 28.48 15.26 -4.55
C LYS A 289 28.89 14.04 -5.39
N GLY A 290 28.00 13.07 -5.58
CA GLY A 290 28.27 11.78 -6.21
C GLY A 290 27.65 10.61 -5.46
N THR A 291 27.84 9.38 -5.94
CA THR A 291 27.23 8.18 -5.36
C THR A 291 28.02 7.55 -4.21
N SER A 292 29.30 7.87 -4.07
CA SER A 292 30.22 7.23 -3.12
C SER A 292 30.10 7.81 -1.70
N ALA A 293 30.14 6.94 -0.68
CA ALA A 293 30.08 7.34 0.72
C ALA A 293 31.23 8.27 1.14
N SER A 294 32.44 8.06 0.61
CA SER A 294 33.63 8.84 0.92
C SER A 294 33.50 10.33 0.61
N LEU A 295 32.59 10.72 -0.28
CA LEU A 295 32.32 12.11 -0.65
C LEU A 295 31.58 12.89 0.45
N TYR A 296 31.15 12.20 1.52
CA TYR A 296 30.28 12.72 2.57
C TYR A 296 30.81 12.49 4.00
N GLU A 297 32.07 12.07 4.14
CA GLU A 297 32.68 11.75 5.45
C GLU A 297 32.79 12.98 6.37
N ASN A 298 33.09 14.15 5.80
CA ASN A 298 33.32 15.38 6.57
C ASN A 298 32.05 16.24 6.76
N LYS A 299 30.84 15.67 6.64
CA LYS A 299 29.61 16.44 6.85
C LYS A 299 29.38 16.71 8.34
N SER A 300 28.97 17.94 8.66
CA SER A 300 28.44 18.27 9.98
C SER A 300 26.92 18.34 9.89
N PRO A 301 26.15 17.39 10.47
CA PRO A 301 24.69 17.35 10.38
C PRO A 301 23.98 18.68 10.64
N PHE A 302 24.47 19.47 11.59
CA PHE A 302 23.84 20.74 12.00
C PHE A 302 24.59 21.99 11.51
N GLY A 303 25.80 21.84 10.95
CA GLY A 303 26.58 22.93 10.36
C GLY A 303 26.58 22.96 8.83
N THR A 304 26.07 21.91 8.19
CA THR A 304 26.00 21.80 6.72
C THR A 304 24.70 22.39 6.21
N LYS A 305 24.77 23.15 5.11
CA LYS A 305 23.59 23.69 4.43
C LYS A 305 22.65 22.57 3.97
N ILE A 306 21.37 22.74 4.27
CA ILE A 306 20.28 21.90 3.73
C ILE A 306 20.03 22.30 2.29
N SER A 307 19.92 21.30 1.40
CA SER A 307 19.55 21.54 0.00
C SER A 307 18.40 20.68 -0.50
N HIS A 308 17.93 19.74 0.30
CA HIS A 308 16.82 18.87 -0.08
C HIS A 308 16.03 18.39 1.14
N VAL A 309 14.74 18.12 0.94
CA VAL A 309 13.81 17.60 1.95
C VAL A 309 12.89 16.54 1.35
N GLY A 310 12.46 15.57 2.16
CA GLY A 310 11.39 14.63 1.79
C GLY A 310 10.74 13.97 3.01
N ILE A 311 9.69 13.18 2.78
CA ILE A 311 8.88 12.55 3.83
C ILE A 311 9.33 11.10 4.01
N TYR A 312 9.76 10.73 5.21
CA TYR A 312 10.16 9.37 5.51
C TYR A 312 8.93 8.45 5.55
N LEU A 313 9.01 7.32 4.85
CA LEU A 313 7.91 6.35 4.77
C LEU A 313 8.11 5.16 5.72
N GLY A 314 9.21 5.11 6.47
CA GLY A 314 9.65 3.89 7.14
C GLY A 314 10.49 3.01 6.22
N ASP A 315 11.13 1.98 6.79
CA ASP A 315 11.88 0.95 6.07
C ASP A 315 12.95 1.48 5.09
N GLY A 316 13.56 2.62 5.42
CA GLY A 316 14.57 3.23 4.57
C GLY A 316 14.01 3.79 3.27
N GLN A 317 12.71 4.11 3.22
CA GLN A 317 12.05 4.70 2.06
C GLN A 317 11.70 6.17 2.29
N ILE A 318 11.77 6.96 1.22
CA ILE A 318 11.49 8.40 1.24
C ILE A 318 10.61 8.78 0.05
N LEU A 319 9.56 9.56 0.32
CA LEU A 319 8.71 10.20 -0.68
C LEU A 319 9.21 11.62 -0.95
N GLN A 320 9.56 11.92 -2.20
CA GLN A 320 10.27 13.15 -2.55
C GLN A 320 10.23 13.46 -4.05
N THR A 321 10.66 14.67 -4.41
CA THR A 321 11.06 15.04 -5.78
C THR A 321 12.30 15.92 -5.74
N TYR A 322 13.30 15.70 -6.61
CA TYR A 322 14.63 16.32 -6.44
C TYR A 322 15.39 16.70 -7.73
N SER A 323 14.90 16.29 -8.91
CA SER A 323 15.48 16.73 -10.18
C SER A 323 14.55 16.43 -11.35
N LYS A 324 14.71 17.14 -12.47
CA LYS A 324 14.00 16.82 -13.72
C LYS A 324 14.27 15.39 -14.19
N THR A 325 15.51 14.93 -14.07
CA THR A 325 15.94 13.58 -14.47
C THR A 325 15.42 12.46 -13.57
N SER A 326 14.98 12.79 -12.35
CA SER A 326 14.41 11.80 -11.42
C SER A 326 12.99 11.37 -11.82
N GLY A 327 12.31 12.13 -12.68
CA GLY A 327 10.96 11.80 -13.16
C GLY A 327 9.81 12.27 -12.26
N GLY A 328 10.04 13.29 -11.42
CA GLY A 328 9.00 13.92 -10.61
C GLY A 328 8.92 13.40 -9.18
N VAL A 329 7.75 13.50 -8.54
CA VAL A 329 7.52 12.94 -7.20
C VAL A 329 7.56 11.42 -7.27
N ARG A 330 8.34 10.81 -6.37
CA ARG A 330 8.64 9.38 -6.40
C ARG A 330 9.05 8.88 -5.03
N ILE A 331 9.19 7.57 -4.96
CA ILE A 331 9.71 6.88 -3.78
C ILE A 331 11.11 6.37 -4.10
N ASP A 332 12.07 6.72 -3.25
CA ASP A 332 13.43 6.19 -3.28
C ASP A 332 13.73 5.42 -2.01
N SER A 333 14.81 4.63 -2.05
CA SER A 333 15.35 3.96 -0.87
C SER A 333 16.72 4.52 -0.51
N LEU A 334 16.92 4.71 0.80
CA LEU A 334 18.10 5.32 1.41
C LEU A 334 19.30 4.36 1.42
N GLU A 335 19.06 3.13 1.89
CA GLU A 335 20.09 2.17 2.25
C GLU A 335 21.06 1.88 1.10
N GLY A 336 22.36 2.03 1.38
CA GLY A 336 23.45 1.81 0.43
C GLY A 336 23.50 2.79 -0.72
N ARG A 337 22.70 3.87 -0.70
CA ARG A 337 22.65 4.90 -1.74
C ARG A 337 23.10 6.24 -1.22
N HIS A 338 23.35 7.17 -2.15
CA HIS A 338 23.76 8.54 -1.81
C HIS A 338 22.79 9.26 -0.87
N TRP A 339 21.52 8.87 -0.82
CA TRP A 339 20.56 9.46 0.12
C TRP A 339 20.92 9.16 1.58
N GLU A 340 21.37 7.95 1.89
CA GLU A 340 21.89 7.63 3.23
C GLU A 340 23.13 8.47 3.54
N TYR A 341 24.05 8.63 2.59
CA TYR A 341 25.30 9.36 2.83
C TYR A 341 25.10 10.87 2.98
N ARG A 342 24.08 11.43 2.31
CA ARG A 342 23.72 12.85 2.32
C ARG A 342 22.81 13.25 3.48
N PHE A 343 22.25 12.29 4.20
CA PHE A 343 21.33 12.56 5.30
C PHE A 343 22.04 13.40 6.37
N LEU A 344 21.40 14.51 6.75
CA LEU A 344 21.87 15.39 7.81
C LEU A 344 21.15 15.05 9.10
N PHE A 345 19.84 15.27 9.13
CA PHE A 345 18.98 14.96 10.26
C PHE A 345 17.53 14.85 9.82
N GLY A 346 16.66 14.37 10.71
CA GLY A 346 15.22 14.37 10.51
C GLY A 346 14.45 14.38 11.82
N GLY A 347 13.15 14.65 11.72
CA GLY A 347 12.24 14.73 12.86
C GLY A 347 10.80 15.06 12.45
N SER A 348 9.91 15.13 13.43
CA SER A 348 8.48 15.35 13.21
C SER A 348 8.18 16.82 12.92
N ALA A 349 7.34 17.06 11.91
CA ALA A 349 6.70 18.36 11.70
C ALA A 349 5.33 18.48 12.38
N LEU A 350 4.85 17.39 13.00
CA LEU A 350 3.61 17.30 13.78
C LEU A 350 3.91 17.28 15.26
#